data_AF-A0A416R4V5-F1
#
_entry.id   AF-A0A416R4V5-F1
#
_cell.length_a   1.000
_cell.length_b   1.000
_cell.length_c   1.000
_cell.angle_alpha   90.00
_cell.angle_beta   90.00
_cell.angle_gamma   90.00
#
_symmetry.space_group_name_H-M   'P 1'
#
loop_
_entity.id
_entity.type
_entity.pdbx_description
1 polymer ?
#
loop_
_entity_poly.entity_id
_entity_poly.type
_entity_poly.pdbx_seq_one_letter_code
_entity_poly.pdbx_strand_id
1 'polypeptide(L)'
;MNDISYSELKEDRRAYDIMILRDQYNNTFADIAKEYGISLVRARELYSRIKVKQIRLYIRHISIALGYDNTVEVRKVYDAANECFQDFSYACAYLEKKYSSILVEYRAGEPGMPKEYIKNLPPLKKSLNPEIVSRIVEMREVEKATFTAIAKEMAITPEKAKHTYDMFYHQQVLDFIEPLQQKASSYEEKRAIWQHYFGKYRSAKKRYEMILEEKRETQNIE
;
A
#
# COMPACT_ATOMS: atom_id res chain seq x y z
N MET A 1 -9.55 -3.29 26.13
CA MET A 1 -8.75 -3.96 25.09
C MET A 1 -7.47 -4.48 25.73
N ASN A 2 -7.13 -5.76 25.60
CA ASN A 2 -5.90 -6.30 26.21
C ASN A 2 -4.68 -5.95 25.36
N ASP A 3 -3.57 -5.64 26.01
CA ASP A 3 -2.31 -5.43 25.31
C ASP A 3 -1.69 -6.76 24.87
N ILE A 4 -0.84 -6.69 23.86
CA ILE A 4 -0.16 -7.84 23.27
C ILE A 4 1.34 -7.55 23.27
N SER A 5 2.17 -8.51 23.66
CA SER A 5 3.64 -8.31 23.67
C SER A 5 4.20 -8.12 22.26
N TYR A 6 5.16 -7.21 22.11
CA TYR A 6 5.89 -7.04 20.85
C TYR A 6 6.64 -8.32 20.42
N SER A 7 7.00 -9.17 21.38
CA SER A 7 7.67 -10.46 21.13
C SER A 7 6.85 -11.41 20.24
N GLU A 8 5.53 -11.22 20.13
CA GLU A 8 4.71 -12.02 19.22
C GLU A 8 5.15 -11.93 17.75
N LEU A 9 5.84 -10.86 17.34
CA LEU A 9 6.38 -10.80 15.97
C LEU A 9 7.41 -11.89 15.69
N LYS A 10 8.06 -12.43 16.73
CA LYS A 10 9.12 -13.43 16.61
C LYS A 10 8.60 -14.88 16.50
N GLU A 11 7.31 -15.11 16.70
CA GLU A 11 6.71 -16.44 16.54
C GLU A 11 6.92 -16.99 15.11
N ASP A 12 6.84 -16.11 14.11
CA ASP A 12 7.26 -16.40 12.74
C ASP A 12 8.68 -15.85 12.53
N ARG A 13 9.67 -16.58 13.05
CA ARG A 13 11.08 -16.18 13.01
C ARG A 13 11.55 -15.80 11.61
N ARG A 14 11.13 -16.56 10.58
CA ARG A 14 11.53 -16.29 9.20
C ARG A 14 10.97 -14.97 8.70
N ALA A 15 9.69 -14.70 8.91
CA ALA A 15 9.10 -13.42 8.51
C ALA A 15 9.74 -12.27 9.31
N TYR A 16 10.05 -12.49 10.60
CA TYR A 16 10.74 -11.53 11.45
C TYR A 16 12.13 -11.17 10.90
N ASP A 17 12.95 -12.16 10.59
CA ASP A 17 14.29 -11.94 10.05
C ASP A 17 14.22 -11.21 8.70
N ILE A 18 13.25 -11.55 7.83
CA ILE A 18 12.99 -10.83 6.57
C ILE A 18 12.63 -9.36 6.83
N MET A 19 11.79 -9.07 7.82
CA MET A 19 11.45 -7.69 8.20
C MET A 19 12.68 -6.92 8.66
N ILE A 20 13.54 -7.53 9.48
CA ILE A 20 14.78 -6.90 9.95
C ILE A 20 15.75 -6.64 8.79
N LEU A 21 15.97 -7.62 7.91
CA LEU A 21 16.80 -7.45 6.71
C LEU A 21 16.31 -6.31 5.83
N ARG A 22 14.99 -6.18 5.68
CA ARG A 22 14.41 -5.11 4.87
C ARG A 22 14.49 -3.75 5.54
N ASP A 23 14.05 -3.64 6.79
CA ASP A 23 13.87 -2.35 7.47
C ASP A 23 15.18 -1.80 8.08
N GLN A 24 16.09 -2.66 8.56
CA GLN A 24 17.35 -2.22 9.19
C GLN A 24 18.51 -2.14 8.21
N TYR A 25 18.62 -3.13 7.32
CA TYR A 25 19.77 -3.26 6.42
C TYR A 25 19.47 -2.82 4.99
N ASN A 26 18.22 -2.44 4.70
CA ASN A 26 17.77 -1.97 3.38
C ASN A 26 18.00 -3.00 2.26
N ASN A 27 18.05 -4.30 2.59
CA ASN A 27 18.21 -5.36 1.59
C ASN A 27 17.04 -5.33 0.61
N THR A 28 17.31 -5.61 -0.67
CA THR A 28 16.23 -5.72 -1.66
C THR A 28 15.48 -7.04 -1.48
N PHE A 29 14.23 -7.11 -1.92
CA PHE A 29 13.51 -8.39 -1.93
C PHE A 29 14.18 -9.44 -2.82
N ALA A 30 14.97 -9.04 -3.82
CA ALA A 30 15.73 -9.97 -4.64
C ALA A 30 16.89 -10.59 -3.84
N ASP A 31 17.62 -9.78 -3.07
CA ASP A 31 18.70 -10.26 -2.20
C ASP A 31 18.16 -11.19 -1.11
N ILE A 32 17.08 -10.77 -0.44
CA ILE A 32 16.39 -11.59 0.58
C ILE A 32 15.89 -12.90 -0.04
N ALA A 33 15.28 -12.86 -1.22
CA ALA A 33 14.78 -14.06 -1.89
C ALA A 33 15.91 -15.05 -2.20
N LYS A 34 17.06 -14.53 -2.68
CA LYS A 34 18.26 -15.33 -2.95
C LYS A 34 18.83 -15.95 -1.67
N GLU A 35 18.97 -15.15 -0.61
CA GLU A 35 19.50 -15.60 0.69
C GLU A 35 18.66 -16.72 1.30
N TYR A 36 17.33 -16.62 1.20
CA TYR A 36 16.39 -17.57 1.78
C TYR A 36 15.96 -18.70 0.83
N GLY A 37 16.49 -18.74 -0.40
CA GLY A 37 16.11 -19.75 -1.41
C GLY A 37 14.61 -19.75 -1.75
N ILE A 38 13.97 -18.59 -1.79
CA ILE A 38 12.53 -18.43 -2.10
C ILE A 38 12.30 -17.53 -3.30
N SER A 39 11.06 -17.54 -3.81
CA SER A 39 10.68 -16.59 -4.85
C SER A 39 10.58 -15.16 -4.30
N LEU A 40 10.82 -14.18 -5.17
CA LEU A 40 10.65 -12.75 -4.86
C LEU A 40 9.21 -12.44 -4.41
N VAL A 41 8.22 -13.11 -5.00
CA VAL A 41 6.81 -12.98 -4.59
C VAL A 41 6.64 -13.45 -3.15
N ARG A 42 7.21 -14.61 -2.80
CA ARG A 42 7.11 -15.16 -1.45
C ARG A 42 7.81 -14.27 -0.41
N ALA A 43 8.97 -13.72 -0.74
CA ALA A 43 9.68 -12.78 0.14
C ALA A 43 8.81 -11.53 0.45
N ARG A 44 8.18 -10.96 -0.59
CA ARG A 44 7.25 -9.82 -0.43
C ARG A 44 6.02 -10.17 0.39
N GLU A 45 5.43 -11.35 0.19
CA GLU A 45 4.27 -11.80 0.97
C GLU A 45 4.59 -11.93 2.47
N LEU A 46 5.71 -12.58 2.80
CA LEU A 46 6.15 -12.76 4.19
C LEU A 46 6.37 -11.41 4.86
N TYR A 47 7.08 -10.51 4.17
CA TYR A 47 7.29 -9.15 4.63
C TYR A 47 5.99 -8.38 4.86
N SER A 48 5.09 -8.35 3.88
CA SER A 48 3.81 -7.63 4.00
C SER A 48 2.96 -8.16 5.15
N ARG A 49 2.91 -9.49 5.33
CA ARG A 49 2.16 -10.11 6.43
C ARG A 49 2.68 -9.69 7.80
N ILE A 50 4.00 -9.75 8.02
CA ILE A 50 4.55 -9.39 9.31
C ILE A 50 4.48 -7.89 9.58
N LYS A 51 4.65 -7.03 8.56
CA LYS A 51 4.43 -5.58 8.71
C LYS A 51 3.00 -5.28 9.14
N VAL A 52 2.00 -5.95 8.57
CA VAL A 52 0.61 -5.81 9.02
C VAL A 52 0.44 -6.24 10.48
N LYS A 53 1.12 -7.31 10.93
CA LYS A 53 1.12 -7.71 12.36
C LYS A 53 1.76 -6.60 13.21
N GLN A 54 2.94 -6.09 12.83
CA GLN A 54 3.65 -5.01 13.54
C GLN A 54 2.80 -3.74 13.66
N ILE A 55 2.17 -3.30 12.58
CA ILE A 55 1.28 -2.13 12.55
C ILE A 55 0.11 -2.31 13.52
N ARG A 56 -0.52 -3.50 13.53
CA ARG A 56 -1.64 -3.79 14.43
C ARG A 56 -1.21 -3.75 15.90
N LEU A 57 -0.02 -4.28 16.21
CA LEU A 57 0.57 -4.22 17.54
C LEU A 57 0.85 -2.78 17.97
N TYR A 58 1.49 -1.97 17.11
CA TYR A 58 1.73 -0.55 17.40
C TYR A 58 0.44 0.22 17.64
N ILE A 59 -0.55 0.10 16.74
CA ILE A 59 -1.83 0.80 16.88
C ILE A 59 -2.50 0.42 18.20
N ARG A 60 -2.52 -0.87 18.56
CA ARG A 60 -3.11 -1.36 19.80
C ARG A 60 -2.38 -0.80 21.02
N HIS A 61 -1.06 -0.95 21.08
CA HIS A 61 -0.28 -0.55 22.23
C HIS A 61 -0.33 0.97 22.46
N ILE A 62 -0.16 1.77 21.39
CA ILE A 62 -0.30 3.23 21.46
C ILE A 62 -1.70 3.61 21.99
N SER A 63 -2.76 2.95 21.52
CA SER A 63 -4.10 3.23 22.03
C SER A 63 -4.24 2.98 23.53
N ILE A 64 -3.67 1.88 24.03
CA ILE A 64 -3.71 1.55 25.46
C ILE A 64 -2.89 2.56 26.26
N ALA A 65 -1.67 2.87 25.82
CA ALA A 65 -0.78 3.82 26.48
C ALA A 65 -1.37 5.24 26.54
N LEU A 66 -2.22 5.62 25.57
CA LEU A 66 -2.94 6.89 25.55
C LEU A 66 -4.29 6.85 26.29
N GLY A 67 -4.69 5.71 26.84
CA GLY A 67 -5.95 5.56 27.58
C GLY A 67 -7.20 5.52 26.69
N TYR A 68 -7.08 5.17 25.41
CA TYR A 68 -8.24 5.02 24.53
C TYR A 68 -8.94 3.67 24.72
N ASP A 69 -10.27 3.68 24.66
CA ASP A 69 -11.08 2.46 24.74
C ASP A 69 -10.87 1.49 23.57
N ASN A 70 -10.46 2.03 22.41
CA ASN A 70 -10.31 1.29 21.17
C ASN A 70 -9.17 1.85 20.28
N THR A 71 -9.03 1.28 19.08
CA THR A 71 -7.94 1.60 18.13
C THR A 71 -8.26 2.70 17.13
N VAL A 72 -9.46 3.30 17.15
CA VAL A 72 -9.95 4.17 16.09
C VAL A 72 -9.07 5.41 15.91
N GLU A 73 -8.72 6.10 16.99
CA GLU A 73 -7.96 7.35 16.91
C GLU A 73 -6.53 7.14 16.38
N VAL A 74 -5.83 6.12 16.88
CA VAL A 74 -4.48 5.79 16.40
C VAL A 74 -4.54 5.23 14.97
N ARG A 75 -5.58 4.47 14.63
CA ARG A 75 -5.80 3.97 13.27
C ARG A 75 -5.98 5.10 12.27
N LYS A 76 -6.73 6.16 12.58
CA LYS A 76 -6.83 7.35 11.72
C LYS A 76 -5.46 7.97 11.43
N VAL A 77 -4.59 8.05 12.44
CA VAL A 77 -3.22 8.57 12.29
C VAL A 77 -2.38 7.68 11.37
N TYR A 78 -2.46 6.36 11.54
CA TYR A 78 -1.81 5.41 10.65
C TYR A 78 -2.36 5.49 9.22
N ASP A 79 -3.68 5.51 9.06
CA ASP A 79 -4.34 5.51 7.75
C ASP A 79 -3.98 6.77 6.96
N ALA A 80 -3.86 7.93 7.62
CA ALA A 80 -3.38 9.15 6.98
C ALA A 80 -1.93 9.01 6.46
N ALA A 81 -1.04 8.40 7.26
CA ALA A 81 0.35 8.16 6.85
C ALA A 81 0.42 7.13 5.71
N ASN A 82 -0.31 6.02 5.82
CA ASN A 82 -0.37 5.00 4.79
C ASN A 82 -0.96 5.55 3.49
N GLU A 83 -2.00 6.39 3.56
CA GLU A 83 -2.58 7.02 2.39
C GLU A 83 -1.58 7.96 1.70
N CYS A 84 -0.82 8.74 2.48
CA CYS A 84 0.20 9.65 1.95
C CYS A 84 1.38 8.93 1.31
N PHE A 85 1.91 7.89 1.96
CA PHE A 85 3.15 7.24 1.55
C PHE A 85 2.96 5.98 0.71
N GLN A 86 1.82 5.30 0.84
CA GLN A 86 1.50 4.02 0.18
C GLN A 86 2.55 2.93 0.40
N ASP A 87 3.27 3.01 1.52
CA ASP A 87 4.31 2.07 1.91
C ASP A 87 4.33 1.88 3.43
N PHE A 88 4.36 0.62 3.87
CA PHE A 88 4.27 0.25 5.28
C PHE A 88 5.49 0.67 6.09
N SER A 89 6.70 0.71 5.51
CA SER A 89 7.91 1.17 6.22
C SER A 89 7.80 2.66 6.53
N TYR A 90 7.36 3.47 5.57
CA TYR A 90 7.11 4.91 5.81
C TYR A 90 5.99 5.15 6.83
N ALA A 91 4.87 4.42 6.74
CA ALA A 91 3.78 4.54 7.70
C ALA A 91 4.18 4.12 9.13
N CYS A 92 4.93 3.02 9.27
CA CYS A 92 5.51 2.60 10.56
C CYS A 92 6.49 3.64 11.10
N ALA A 93 7.41 4.14 10.27
CA ALA A 93 8.38 5.16 10.66
C ALA A 93 7.69 6.46 11.12
N TYR A 94 6.53 6.79 10.55
CA TYR A 94 5.74 7.93 11.01
C TYR A 94 5.16 7.71 12.42
N LEU A 95 4.64 6.52 12.73
CA LEU A 95 4.21 6.17 14.09
C LEU A 95 5.39 6.21 15.07
N GLU A 96 6.55 5.66 14.68
CA GLU A 96 7.80 5.71 15.44
C GLU A 96 8.26 7.14 15.75
N LYS A 97 8.12 8.05 14.77
CA LYS A 97 8.42 9.47 14.95
C LYS A 97 7.47 10.13 15.95
N LYS A 98 6.17 9.86 15.82
CA LYS A 98 5.12 10.56 16.57
C LYS A 98 4.96 10.04 18.00
N TYR A 99 5.11 8.74 18.20
CA TYR A 99 4.89 8.04 19.48
C TYR A 99 6.16 7.36 19.98
N SER A 100 7.31 8.02 19.79
CA SER A 100 8.64 7.44 20.01
C SER A 100 8.82 6.88 21.43
N SER A 101 8.47 7.66 22.46
CA SER A 101 8.60 7.22 23.87
C SER A 101 7.83 5.94 24.16
N ILE A 102 6.57 5.89 23.72
CA ILE A 102 5.68 4.74 23.88
C ILE A 102 6.24 3.51 23.15
N LEU A 103 6.62 3.67 21.88
CA LEU A 103 7.02 2.54 21.05
C LEU A 103 8.42 2.00 21.38
N VAL A 104 9.35 2.85 21.85
CA VAL A 104 10.67 2.42 22.30
C VAL A 104 10.56 1.50 23.51
N GLU A 105 9.73 1.86 24.50
CA GLU A 105 9.48 1.03 25.67
C GLU A 105 8.80 -0.28 25.27
N TYR A 106 7.75 -0.20 24.44
CA TYR A 106 6.99 -1.36 23.97
C TYR A 106 7.84 -2.43 23.29
N ARG A 107 8.83 -2.00 22.50
CA ARG A 107 9.73 -2.91 21.79
C ARG A 107 10.69 -3.65 22.71
N ALA A 108 10.85 -3.25 23.96
CA ALA A 108 11.68 -3.94 24.95
C ALA A 108 13.10 -4.27 24.45
N GLY A 109 13.75 -3.31 23.78
CA GLY A 109 15.11 -3.46 23.24
C GLY A 109 15.18 -3.93 21.78
N GLU A 110 14.07 -4.33 21.17
CA GLU A 110 14.02 -4.65 19.74
C GLU A 110 14.19 -3.40 18.86
N PRO A 111 14.81 -3.52 17.67
CA PRO A 111 14.99 -2.40 16.77
C PRO A 111 13.64 -1.90 16.23
N GLY A 112 13.48 -0.57 16.24
CA GLY A 112 12.44 0.14 15.48
C GLY A 112 12.96 0.57 14.12
N MET A 113 12.24 1.43 13.41
CA MET A 113 12.74 1.99 12.14
C MET A 113 14.07 2.76 12.34
N PRO A 114 15.03 2.71 11.40
CA PRO A 114 16.32 3.39 11.56
C PRO A 114 16.16 4.90 11.78
N LYS A 115 16.98 5.49 12.67
CA LYS A 115 16.89 6.92 13.02
C LYS A 115 17.02 7.83 11.80
N GLU A 116 17.96 7.55 10.92
CA GLU A 116 18.13 8.29 9.66
C GLU A 116 16.93 8.15 8.73
N TYR A 117 16.29 6.97 8.70
CA TYR A 117 15.06 6.76 7.93
C TYR A 117 13.92 7.64 8.46
N ILE A 118 13.75 7.69 9.79
CA ILE A 118 12.74 8.54 10.45
C ILE A 118 13.01 10.04 10.21
N LYS A 119 14.27 10.45 10.26
CA LYS A 119 14.69 11.84 10.03
C LYS A 119 14.38 12.30 8.60
N ASN A 120 14.58 11.40 7.63
CA ASN A 120 14.38 11.67 6.20
C ASN A 120 12.95 11.39 5.71
N LEU A 121 11.98 11.20 6.62
CA LEU A 121 10.59 11.02 6.24
C LEU A 121 10.07 12.21 5.43
N PRO A 122 9.43 11.97 4.27
CA PRO A 122 8.71 13.02 3.55
C PRO A 122 7.61 13.61 4.44
N PRO A 123 7.26 14.89 4.26
CA PRO A 123 6.17 15.51 5.01
C PRO A 123 4.85 14.82 4.69
N LEU A 124 3.97 14.73 5.70
CA LEU A 124 2.62 14.22 5.52
C LEU A 124 1.83 15.23 4.67
N LYS A 125 1.50 14.85 3.44
CA LYS A 125 0.72 15.68 2.51
C LYS A 125 -0.75 15.28 2.54
N LYS A 126 -1.62 16.25 2.23
CA LYS A 126 -3.04 15.98 1.94
C LYS A 126 -3.18 15.19 0.63
N SER A 127 -4.41 14.76 0.34
CA SER A 127 -4.75 14.12 -0.95
C SER A 127 -4.26 14.95 -2.12
N LEU A 128 -3.79 14.25 -3.16
CA LEU A 128 -3.40 14.89 -4.43
C LEU A 128 -4.66 15.43 -5.12
N ASN A 129 -4.57 16.62 -5.69
CA ASN A 129 -5.67 17.18 -6.49
C ASN A 129 -5.74 16.49 -7.87
N PRO A 130 -6.88 16.59 -8.57
CA PRO A 130 -7.05 15.99 -9.89
C PRO A 130 -5.99 16.41 -10.90
N GLU A 131 -5.53 17.67 -10.87
CA GLU A 131 -4.50 18.18 -11.78
C GLU A 131 -3.16 17.45 -11.61
N ILE A 132 -2.75 17.17 -10.37
CA ILE A 132 -1.55 16.37 -10.07
C ILE A 132 -1.74 14.93 -10.55
N VAL A 133 -2.93 14.35 -10.37
CA VAL A 133 -3.21 12.99 -10.86
C VAL A 133 -3.06 12.93 -12.38
N SER A 134 -3.66 13.89 -13.11
CA SER A 134 -3.52 13.99 -14.56
C SER A 134 -2.06 14.14 -14.99
N ARG A 135 -1.28 15.00 -14.30
CA ARG A 135 0.15 15.16 -14.58
C ARG A 135 0.93 13.86 -14.38
N ILE A 136 0.67 13.10 -13.32
CA ILE A 136 1.30 11.80 -13.07
C ILE A 136 1.02 10.83 -14.22
N VAL A 137 -0.22 10.80 -14.72
CA VAL A 137 -0.61 9.94 -15.86
C VAL A 137 0.10 10.38 -17.13
N GLU A 138 0.13 11.69 -17.43
CA GLU A 138 0.83 12.24 -18.60
C GLU A 138 2.33 11.91 -18.58
N MET A 139 3.02 12.18 -17.46
CA MET A 139 4.44 11.84 -17.31
C MET A 139 4.69 10.35 -17.54
N ARG A 140 3.78 9.49 -17.07
CA ARG A 140 3.92 8.05 -17.21
C ARG A 140 3.64 7.58 -18.64
N GLU A 141 2.60 8.10 -19.27
CA GLU A 141 2.07 7.61 -20.55
C GLU A 141 2.75 8.26 -21.75
N VAL A 142 3.00 9.57 -21.70
CA VAL A 142 3.54 10.35 -22.82
C VAL A 142 5.04 10.47 -22.68
N GLU A 143 5.52 10.97 -21.54
CA GLU A 143 6.95 11.23 -21.31
C GLU A 143 7.74 9.96 -20.95
N LYS A 144 7.04 8.84 -20.70
CA LYS A 144 7.61 7.54 -20.30
C LYS A 144 8.49 7.61 -19.04
N ALA A 145 8.21 8.56 -18.15
CA ALA A 145 8.93 8.71 -16.90
C ALA A 145 8.79 7.49 -15.97
N THR A 146 9.83 7.21 -15.19
CA THR A 146 9.79 6.19 -14.14
C THR A 146 9.03 6.71 -12.92
N PHE A 147 8.42 5.84 -12.11
CA PHE A 147 7.74 6.26 -10.89
C PHE A 147 8.67 6.95 -9.89
N THR A 148 9.96 6.63 -9.89
CA THR A 148 10.97 7.33 -9.09
C THR A 148 11.17 8.77 -9.56
N ALA A 149 11.24 9.01 -10.87
CA ALA A 149 11.35 10.35 -11.43
C ALA A 149 10.09 11.18 -11.15
N ILE A 150 8.91 10.60 -11.39
CA ILE A 150 7.61 11.22 -11.08
C ILE A 150 7.51 11.58 -9.59
N ALA A 151 7.89 10.66 -8.71
CA ALA A 151 7.87 10.88 -7.27
C ALA A 151 8.78 12.03 -6.82
N LYS A 152 9.96 12.15 -7.43
CA LYS A 152 10.87 13.27 -7.19
C LYS A 152 10.24 14.61 -7.62
N GLU A 153 9.64 14.66 -8.80
CA GLU A 153 8.99 15.88 -9.32
C GLU A 153 7.79 16.31 -8.46
N MET A 154 6.94 15.35 -8.07
CA MET A 154 5.76 15.59 -7.23
C MET A 154 6.08 15.68 -5.72
N ALA A 155 7.34 15.46 -5.33
CA ALA A 155 7.81 15.34 -3.96
C ALA A 155 6.94 14.38 -3.11
N ILE A 156 6.66 13.20 -3.65
CA ILE A 156 5.94 12.08 -2.99
C ILE A 156 6.82 10.83 -2.99
N THR A 157 6.34 9.72 -2.44
CA THR A 157 7.04 8.44 -2.55
C THR A 157 6.82 7.80 -3.94
N PRO A 158 7.77 7.01 -4.46
CA PRO A 158 7.57 6.19 -5.67
C PRO A 158 6.33 5.32 -5.60
N GLU A 159 6.03 4.77 -4.42
CA GLU A 159 4.87 3.93 -4.15
C GLU A 159 3.58 4.72 -4.26
N LYS A 160 3.53 5.96 -3.74
CA LYS A 160 2.37 6.85 -3.91
C LYS A 160 2.14 7.19 -5.38
N ALA A 161 3.20 7.51 -6.12
CA ALA A 161 3.10 7.81 -7.56
C ALA A 161 2.50 6.62 -8.33
N LYS A 162 3.01 5.41 -8.07
CA LYS A 162 2.49 4.18 -8.69
C LYS A 162 1.05 3.91 -8.30
N HIS A 163 0.72 4.01 -7.01
CA HIS A 163 -0.63 3.79 -6.51
C HIS A 163 -1.62 4.77 -7.12
N THR A 164 -1.29 6.06 -7.18
CA THR A 164 -2.14 7.09 -7.80
C THR A 164 -2.41 6.79 -9.28
N TYR A 165 -1.38 6.38 -10.03
CA TYR A 165 -1.54 5.96 -11.42
C TYR A 165 -2.43 4.71 -11.55
N ASP A 166 -2.20 3.69 -10.72
CA ASP A 166 -3.00 2.45 -10.74
C ASP A 166 -4.48 2.75 -10.40
N MET A 167 -4.72 3.63 -9.42
CA MET A 167 -6.07 4.05 -9.00
C MET A 167 -6.80 4.90 -10.04
N PHE A 168 -6.10 5.76 -10.78
CA PHE A 168 -6.70 6.51 -11.89
C PHE A 168 -7.37 5.56 -12.89
N TYR A 169 -6.65 4.56 -13.38
CA TYR A 169 -7.23 3.58 -14.30
C TYR A 169 -8.24 2.66 -13.63
N HIS A 170 -8.08 2.36 -12.34
CA HIS A 170 -9.07 1.56 -11.62
C HIS A 170 -10.42 2.26 -11.56
N GLN A 171 -10.43 3.57 -11.30
CA GLN A 171 -11.65 4.36 -11.28
C GLN A 171 -12.34 4.35 -12.65
N GLN A 172 -11.59 4.54 -13.74
CA GLN A 172 -12.13 4.48 -15.10
C GLN A 172 -12.80 3.13 -15.43
N VAL A 173 -12.25 2.04 -14.90
CA VAL A 173 -12.85 0.70 -15.02
C VAL A 173 -14.14 0.61 -14.21
N LEU A 174 -14.17 1.13 -12.98
CA LEU A 174 -15.36 1.12 -12.13
C LEU A 174 -16.48 1.96 -12.73
N ASP A 175 -16.19 3.17 -13.21
CA ASP A 175 -17.15 4.08 -13.84
C ASP A 175 -17.83 3.45 -15.07
N PHE A 176 -17.13 2.55 -15.77
CA PHE A 176 -17.71 1.78 -16.87
C PHE A 176 -18.58 0.61 -16.40
N ILE A 177 -18.15 -0.11 -15.35
CA ILE A 177 -18.80 -1.32 -14.88
C ILE A 177 -20.04 -1.02 -14.04
N GLU A 178 -20.04 0.06 -13.26
CA GLU A 178 -21.13 0.41 -12.34
C GLU A 178 -22.48 0.54 -13.05
N PRO A 179 -22.62 1.25 -14.19
CA PRO A 179 -23.87 1.27 -14.95
C PRO A 179 -24.31 -0.10 -15.47
N LEU A 180 -23.37 -0.98 -15.85
CA LEU A 180 -23.68 -2.35 -16.28
C LEU A 180 -24.23 -3.17 -15.11
N GLN A 181 -23.62 -3.03 -13.93
CA GLN A 181 -24.08 -3.66 -12.69
C GLN A 181 -25.46 -3.17 -12.27
N GLN A 182 -25.77 -1.89 -12.48
CA GLN A 182 -27.09 -1.32 -12.16
C GLN A 182 -28.20 -1.82 -13.10
N LYS A 183 -27.87 -2.12 -14.37
CA LYS A 183 -28.81 -2.68 -15.35
C LYS A 183 -29.05 -4.19 -15.19
N ALA A 184 -28.14 -4.89 -14.51
CA ALA A 184 -28.26 -6.33 -14.28
C ALA A 184 -29.41 -6.65 -13.31
N SER A 185 -30.24 -7.61 -13.70
CA SER A 185 -31.48 -7.98 -13.00
C SER A 185 -31.25 -9.01 -11.89
N SER A 186 -30.17 -9.78 -11.96
CA SER A 186 -29.86 -10.87 -11.03
C SER A 186 -28.47 -10.75 -10.39
N TYR A 187 -28.28 -11.44 -9.27
CA TYR A 187 -26.97 -11.55 -8.63
C TYR A 187 -25.97 -12.29 -9.54
N GLU A 188 -26.44 -13.29 -10.26
CA GLU A 188 -25.66 -14.09 -11.21
C GLU A 188 -25.12 -13.22 -12.35
N GLU A 189 -25.95 -12.35 -12.92
CA GLU A 189 -25.54 -11.39 -13.96
C GLU A 189 -24.49 -10.40 -13.42
N LYS A 190 -24.74 -9.83 -12.24
CA LYS A 190 -23.78 -8.94 -11.57
C LYS A 190 -22.43 -9.63 -11.35
N ARG A 191 -22.45 -10.88 -10.89
CA ARG A 191 -21.24 -11.69 -10.70
C ARG A 191 -20.54 -11.98 -12.03
N ALA A 192 -21.28 -12.29 -13.09
CA ALA A 192 -20.72 -12.56 -14.41
C ALA A 192 -20.01 -11.32 -14.98
N ILE A 193 -20.64 -10.14 -14.90
CA ILE A 193 -20.03 -8.85 -15.28
C ILE A 193 -18.73 -8.65 -14.48
N TRP A 194 -18.78 -8.84 -13.16
CA TRP A 194 -17.59 -8.68 -12.32
C TRP A 194 -16.47 -9.64 -12.71
N GLN A 195 -16.79 -10.92 -12.94
CA GLN A 195 -15.83 -11.94 -13.36
C GLN A 195 -15.21 -11.66 -14.73
N HIS A 196 -15.97 -11.11 -15.67
CA HIS A 196 -15.45 -10.74 -16.99
C HIS A 196 -14.30 -9.72 -16.90
N TYR A 197 -14.52 -8.62 -16.16
CA TYR A 197 -13.54 -7.53 -16.06
C TYR A 197 -12.45 -7.79 -15.01
N PHE A 198 -12.78 -8.45 -13.90
CA PHE A 198 -11.87 -8.64 -12.75
C PHE A 198 -11.36 -10.07 -12.56
N GLY A 199 -11.96 -11.07 -13.20
CA GLY A 199 -11.61 -12.48 -12.99
C GLY A 199 -10.22 -12.88 -13.52
N LYS A 200 -9.66 -12.11 -14.46
CA LYS A 200 -8.28 -12.29 -14.93
C LYS A 200 -7.31 -11.41 -14.14
N TYR A 201 -6.12 -11.94 -13.85
CA TYR A 201 -5.05 -11.19 -13.20
C TYR A 201 -4.44 -10.17 -14.16
N ARG A 202 -5.00 -8.96 -14.16
CA ARG A 202 -4.62 -7.84 -15.03
C ARG A 202 -4.42 -6.57 -14.19
N SER A 203 -3.45 -5.75 -14.58
CA SER A 203 -3.32 -4.38 -14.04
C SER A 203 -4.56 -3.55 -14.38
N ALA A 204 -4.86 -2.53 -13.58
CA ALA A 204 -5.98 -1.62 -13.82
C ALA A 204 -5.97 -1.02 -15.24
N LYS A 205 -4.81 -0.55 -15.72
CA LYS A 205 -4.64 -0.06 -17.10
C LYS A 205 -5.04 -1.09 -18.15
N LYS A 206 -4.48 -2.31 -18.11
CA LYS A 206 -4.85 -3.39 -19.04
C LYS A 206 -6.34 -3.73 -19.04
N ARG A 207 -7.03 -3.58 -17.90
CA ARG A 207 -8.49 -3.75 -17.85
C ARG A 207 -9.19 -2.60 -18.59
N TYR A 208 -8.73 -1.39 -18.39
CA TYR A 208 -9.24 -0.22 -19.10
C TYR A 208 -9.00 -0.29 -20.62
N GLU A 209 -7.81 -0.73 -21.06
CA GLU A 209 -7.50 -0.93 -22.48
C GLU A 209 -8.45 -1.95 -23.13
N MET A 210 -8.74 -3.07 -22.47
CA MET A 210 -9.73 -4.04 -22.95
C MET A 210 -11.13 -3.40 -23.11
N ILE A 211 -11.56 -2.58 -22.15
CA ILE A 211 -12.84 -1.86 -22.25
C ILE A 211 -12.86 -0.94 -23.48
N LEU A 212 -11.75 -0.26 -23.77
CA LEU A 212 -11.64 0.60 -24.95
C LEU A 212 -11.70 -0.22 -26.25
N GLU A 213 -11.10 -1.40 -26.29
CA GLU A 213 -11.18 -2.32 -27.42
C GLU A 213 -12.61 -2.81 -27.65
N GLU A 214 -13.29 -3.30 -26.60
CA GLU A 214 -14.68 -3.78 -26.66
C GLU A 214 -15.65 -2.67 -27.14
N LYS A 215 -15.45 -1.42 -26.67
CA LYS A 215 -16.22 -0.27 -27.13
C LYS A 215 -16.03 0.03 -28.62
N ARG A 216 -14.79 -0.08 -29.13
CA ARG A 216 -14.50 0.14 -30.56
C ARG A 216 -15.13 -0.95 -31.43
N GLU A 217 -15.08 -2.20 -30.98
CA GLU A 217 -15.70 -3.32 -31.69
C GLU A 217 -17.23 -3.15 -31.77
N THR A 218 -17.87 -2.72 -30.68
CA THR A 218 -19.32 -2.47 -30.66
C THR A 218 -19.72 -1.32 -31.59
N GLN A 219 -18.90 -0.26 -31.68
CA GLN A 219 -19.15 0.90 -32.56
C GLN A 219 -18.89 0.63 -34.05
N ASN A 220 -18.14 -0.42 -34.41
CA ASN A 220 -17.88 -0.80 -35.81
C ASN A 220 -18.92 -1.78 -36.37
N ILE A 221 -19.90 -2.19 -35.56
CA ILE A 221 -20.95 -3.17 -35.92
C ILE A 221 -22.32 -2.46 -36.12
N GLU A 222 -22.44 -1.18 -35.75
CA GLU A 222 -23.60 -0.31 -36.03
C GLU A 222 -23.39 0.54 -37.29
#